data_AF-A0A061LZ62-F1
#
_entry.id   AF-A0A061LZ62-F1
#
_cell.length_a   1.000
_cell.length_b   1.000
_cell.length_c   1.000
_cell.angle_alpha   90.00
_cell.angle_beta   90.00
_cell.angle_gamma   90.00
#
_symmetry.space_group_name_H-M   'P 1'
#
loop_
_entity.id
_entity.type
_entity.pdbx_description
1 polymer ?
#
loop_
_entity_poly.entity_id
_entity_poly.type
_entity_poly.pdbx_seq_one_letter_code
_entity_poly.pdbx_strand_id
1 'polypeptide(L)'
;MKRQILAAAAIALSGALLVGCAAAADEAEAPTAAASVSAGADVFSGDLSAEEVLAANADYTTVNDDEWSAADAVDIELSGSSASSSAAGVGVDESTVTITEAGVYRVSGALDGRLVVAAPDDALVVLILDGVDIDNTAGPAIEVQSADDVAINLADGSENTVSDAASYADDATANAAIDARADLTISGSGSLSVHGNGNDGISSTDDLVILSGDLTVTAADDALRGKDALVVEGGALALAAGSGDGLKSDQEEDETRGYILVTGGDIDITAGDDGVQAQTDTVITGGTLTAAVVDDGVKGEVIVSVGGGDITVTESTEAMEAVNIGIFAGVLDLTASDDGINASGLNTGGADRETDTGERLEISGGTITIVAGADGLDSNGTIGISGGDIVITSADNGGDIPVDANGEITVTGGTVTANGAEWDPATAQQGPGGMGGAGAPGGMPGGDGSGAPGGPGAGGFGGTPPEGADGMAPGAPAQ
;
A
#
# COMPACT_ATOMS: atom_id res chain seq x y z
N MET A 1 -20.41 -10.86 8.69
CA MET A 1 -20.46 -12.28 9.11
C MET A 1 -19.22 -12.57 9.93
N LYS A 2 -19.30 -13.34 11.02
CA LYS A 2 -18.21 -13.44 12.01
C LYS A 2 -16.97 -14.12 11.40
N ARG A 3 -15.91 -13.35 11.10
CA ARG A 3 -14.58 -13.87 10.76
C ARG A 3 -14.03 -14.66 11.96
N GLN A 4 -13.42 -15.80 11.68
CA GLN A 4 -12.97 -16.76 12.69
C GLN A 4 -11.56 -16.40 13.16
N ILE A 5 -11.46 -15.95 14.41
CA ILE A 5 -10.22 -15.70 15.15
C ILE A 5 -9.33 -16.97 15.13
N LEU A 6 -8.12 -16.86 14.62
CA LEU A 6 -7.07 -17.87 14.76
C LEU A 6 -5.83 -17.26 15.43
N ALA A 7 -5.41 -17.94 16.50
CA ALA A 7 -4.47 -17.46 17.50
C ALA A 7 -3.00 -17.65 17.07
N ALA A 8 -2.19 -16.62 17.30
CA ALA A 8 -0.73 -16.67 17.25
C ALA A 8 -0.16 -17.58 18.35
N ALA A 9 0.67 -18.55 17.97
CA ALA A 9 1.39 -19.41 18.91
C ALA A 9 2.87 -18.98 19.01
N ALA A 10 3.18 -18.17 20.01
CA ALA A 10 4.55 -17.93 20.45
C ALA A 10 5.13 -19.18 21.12
N ILE A 11 6.26 -19.70 20.62
CA ILE A 11 7.05 -20.72 21.33
C ILE A 11 8.41 -20.13 21.68
N ALA A 12 8.54 -19.75 22.95
CA ALA A 12 9.82 -19.63 23.64
C ALA A 12 10.13 -20.96 24.36
N LEU A 13 11.30 -21.56 24.11
CA LEU A 13 11.96 -22.35 25.15
C LEU A 13 13.48 -22.39 24.99
N SER A 14 14.13 -22.06 26.10
CA SER A 14 15.56 -21.89 26.33
C SER A 14 16.28 -23.20 26.65
N GLY A 15 17.58 -23.28 26.32
CA GLY A 15 18.60 -23.67 27.32
C GLY A 15 19.19 -25.09 27.32
N ALA A 16 20.44 -25.15 26.83
CA ALA A 16 21.63 -25.78 27.44
C ALA A 16 21.98 -27.29 27.27
N LEU A 17 23.03 -27.49 26.44
CA LEU A 17 24.31 -28.22 26.66
C LEU A 17 24.31 -29.64 27.28
N LEU A 18 24.90 -30.60 26.54
CA LEU A 18 26.08 -31.38 26.98
C LEU A 18 26.68 -32.26 25.85
N VAL A 19 28.01 -32.30 25.85
CA VAL A 19 28.94 -32.94 24.89
C VAL A 19 28.94 -34.48 25.00
N GLY A 20 29.09 -35.17 23.87
CA GLY A 20 29.46 -36.59 23.84
C GLY A 20 29.94 -37.07 22.47
N CYS A 21 31.26 -37.12 22.25
CA CYS A 21 31.88 -37.76 21.09
C CYS A 21 31.71 -39.28 21.13
N ALA A 22 31.18 -39.88 20.06
CA ALA A 22 31.53 -41.23 19.62
C ALA A 22 31.16 -41.41 18.14
N ALA A 23 32.15 -41.73 17.31
CA ALA A 23 31.98 -42.06 15.90
C ALA A 23 31.56 -43.53 15.75
N ALA A 24 30.47 -43.79 15.01
CA ALA A 24 30.24 -45.07 14.34
C ALA A 24 29.16 -44.98 13.25
N ALA A 25 29.57 -45.43 12.05
CA ALA A 25 28.82 -46.13 11.01
C ALA A 25 27.60 -45.46 10.34
N ASP A 26 27.81 -45.22 9.05
CA ASP A 26 26.89 -44.89 7.96
C ASP A 26 25.85 -46.01 7.75
N GLU A 27 24.57 -45.72 8.03
CA GLU A 27 23.42 -46.46 7.51
C GLU A 27 22.51 -45.47 6.77
N ALA A 28 22.30 -45.72 5.48
CA ALA A 28 21.47 -44.92 4.60
C ALA A 28 19.99 -45.00 5.01
N GLU A 29 19.42 -43.85 5.38
CA GLU A 29 17.97 -43.68 5.58
C GLU A 29 17.25 -43.69 4.23
N ALA A 30 16.19 -44.50 4.14
CA ALA A 30 15.25 -44.49 3.01
C ALA A 30 14.52 -43.13 2.95
N PRO A 31 14.20 -42.59 1.76
CA PRO A 31 13.51 -41.32 1.67
C PRO A 31 12.13 -41.45 2.31
N THR A 32 11.91 -40.68 3.37
CA THR A 32 10.57 -40.40 3.88
C THR A 32 9.81 -39.67 2.79
N ALA A 33 8.67 -40.23 2.39
CA ALA A 33 7.76 -39.56 1.47
C ALA A 33 7.42 -38.18 2.04
N ALA A 34 7.70 -37.13 1.27
CA ALA A 34 7.20 -35.80 1.56
C ALA A 34 5.69 -35.91 1.72
N ALA A 35 5.19 -35.57 2.90
CA ALA A 35 3.78 -35.30 3.07
C ALA A 35 3.48 -34.10 2.17
N SER A 36 2.77 -34.35 1.08
CA SER A 36 2.10 -33.31 0.31
C SER A 36 1.20 -32.55 1.27
N VAL A 37 1.63 -31.36 1.67
CA VAL A 37 0.72 -30.38 2.24
C VAL A 37 -0.25 -30.04 1.12
N SER A 38 -1.52 -30.37 1.32
CA SER A 38 -2.58 -29.89 0.44
C SER A 38 -2.59 -28.37 0.55
N ALA A 39 -2.40 -27.69 -0.58
CA ALA A 39 -2.73 -26.28 -0.72
C ALA A 39 -4.15 -26.06 -0.20
N GLY A 40 -4.23 -25.17 0.77
CA GLY A 40 -5.41 -24.79 1.51
C GLY A 40 -5.02 -23.61 2.37
N ALA A 41 -4.37 -22.62 1.73
CA ALA A 41 -4.54 -21.25 2.18
C ALA A 41 -6.04 -20.96 2.01
N ASP A 42 -6.66 -20.36 3.02
CA ASP A 42 -8.06 -19.95 2.93
C ASP A 42 -8.18 -18.86 1.87
N VAL A 43 -8.38 -19.25 0.60
CA VAL A 43 -8.57 -18.34 -0.53
C VAL A 43 -9.81 -17.49 -0.26
N PHE A 44 -9.63 -16.17 -0.24
CA PHE A 44 -10.72 -15.22 -0.07
C PHE A 44 -11.73 -15.40 -1.21
N SER A 45 -12.97 -15.78 -0.86
CA SER A 45 -14.07 -16.01 -1.80
C SER A 45 -15.24 -15.04 -1.60
N GLY A 46 -14.97 -13.93 -0.91
CA GLY A 46 -15.94 -12.86 -0.67
C GLY A 46 -16.17 -11.99 -1.90
N ASP A 47 -17.20 -11.16 -1.81
CA ASP A 47 -17.45 -10.09 -2.79
C ASP A 47 -16.36 -9.02 -2.67
N LEU A 48 -15.79 -8.58 -3.79
CA LEU A 48 -14.72 -7.57 -3.84
C LEU A 48 -15.27 -6.13 -3.94
N SER A 49 -16.59 -5.94 -3.98
CA SER A 49 -17.16 -4.60 -4.06
C SER A 49 -16.80 -3.75 -2.84
N ALA A 50 -16.56 -2.46 -3.08
CA ALA A 50 -16.17 -1.51 -2.04
C ALA A 50 -17.11 -1.52 -0.82
N GLU A 51 -18.42 -1.70 -1.02
CA GLU A 51 -19.40 -1.79 0.07
C GLU A 51 -19.15 -3.01 0.98
N GLU A 52 -18.89 -4.19 0.40
CA GLU A 52 -18.67 -5.42 1.17
C GLU A 52 -17.28 -5.46 1.80
N VAL A 53 -16.26 -4.95 1.10
CA VAL A 53 -14.89 -4.82 1.64
C VAL A 53 -14.90 -3.87 2.84
N LEU A 54 -15.47 -2.67 2.70
CA LEU A 54 -15.57 -1.72 3.82
C LEU A 54 -16.43 -2.23 4.97
N ALA A 55 -17.53 -2.95 4.69
CA ALA A 55 -18.35 -3.55 5.74
C ALA A 55 -17.63 -4.65 6.55
N ALA A 56 -16.50 -5.16 6.06
CA ALA A 56 -15.64 -6.09 6.78
C ALA A 56 -14.57 -5.40 7.63
N ASN A 57 -14.22 -4.14 7.31
CA ASN A 57 -13.26 -3.33 8.04
C ASN A 57 -13.90 -2.71 9.28
N ALA A 58 -13.06 -2.35 10.25
CA ALA A 58 -13.46 -1.62 11.43
C ALA A 58 -13.87 -0.20 11.03
N ASP A 59 -14.89 0.35 11.69
CA ASP A 59 -15.23 1.76 11.55
C ASP A 59 -14.02 2.61 11.96
N TYR A 60 -13.74 3.67 11.19
CA TYR A 60 -12.76 4.69 11.55
C TYR A 60 -13.39 5.79 12.41
N THR A 61 -12.59 6.45 13.24
CA THR A 61 -13.02 7.62 14.01
C THR A 61 -12.75 8.92 13.25
N THR A 62 -13.64 9.89 13.36
CA THR A 62 -13.46 11.22 12.77
C THR A 62 -14.12 12.30 13.61
N VAL A 63 -13.56 13.52 13.58
CA VAL A 63 -14.13 14.71 14.21
C VAL A 63 -14.68 15.66 13.14
N ASN A 64 -16.00 15.70 13.01
CA ASN A 64 -16.69 16.55 12.05
C ASN A 64 -16.85 18.00 12.54
N ASP A 65 -17.04 18.92 11.59
CA ASP A 65 -17.23 20.36 11.87
C ASP A 65 -18.45 20.70 12.74
N ASP A 66 -19.44 19.80 12.85
CA ASP A 66 -20.62 19.98 13.70
C ASP A 66 -20.44 19.49 15.15
N GLU A 67 -19.29 18.89 15.47
CA GLU A 67 -18.96 18.36 16.80
C GLU A 67 -18.28 19.39 17.70
N TRP A 68 -17.74 20.47 17.12
CA TRP A 68 -17.05 21.55 17.82
C TRP A 68 -17.42 22.92 17.25
N SER A 69 -16.93 24.01 17.85
CA SER A 69 -17.17 25.34 17.32
C SER A 69 -15.99 26.29 17.54
N ALA A 70 -15.63 27.02 16.49
CA ALA A 70 -14.58 28.04 16.54
C ALA A 70 -14.89 29.21 17.50
N ALA A 71 -16.16 29.37 17.91
CA ALA A 71 -16.55 30.39 18.89
C ALA A 71 -16.16 30.00 20.33
N ASP A 72 -15.88 28.72 20.58
CA ASP A 72 -15.42 28.21 21.87
C ASP A 72 -13.90 28.26 21.99
N ALA A 73 -13.21 28.69 20.92
CA ALA A 73 -11.77 28.74 20.85
C ALA A 73 -11.16 29.69 21.88
N VAL A 74 -10.09 29.24 22.54
CA VAL A 74 -9.19 30.06 23.33
C VAL A 74 -7.85 30.23 22.62
N ASP A 75 -7.29 31.43 22.65
CA ASP A 75 -6.09 31.76 21.86
C ASP A 75 -4.80 31.25 22.51
N ILE A 76 -3.89 30.76 21.67
CA ILE A 76 -2.48 30.48 21.93
C ILE A 76 -1.68 31.29 20.91
N GLU A 77 -0.97 32.31 21.38
CA GLU A 77 -0.12 33.18 20.53
C GLU A 77 1.34 32.74 20.67
N LEU A 78 1.90 32.22 19.58
CA LEU A 78 3.29 31.77 19.46
C LEU A 78 4.21 32.96 19.12
N SER A 79 5.40 33.00 19.73
CA SER A 79 6.28 34.18 19.74
C SER A 79 7.79 33.83 19.72
N GLY A 80 8.23 33.10 18.69
CA GLY A 80 9.61 32.67 18.52
C GLY A 80 9.97 31.58 19.52
N SER A 81 10.78 31.86 20.52
CA SER A 81 11.20 30.85 21.51
C SER A 81 10.20 30.67 22.67
N SER A 82 8.95 31.11 22.55
CA SER A 82 7.92 31.01 23.61
C SER A 82 6.51 31.25 23.07
N ALA A 83 5.50 31.17 23.94
CA ALA A 83 4.10 31.44 23.63
C ALA A 83 3.36 32.12 24.79
N SER A 84 2.14 32.59 24.53
CA SER A 84 1.23 33.09 25.55
C SER A 84 -0.18 32.57 25.35
N SER A 85 -0.87 32.27 26.46
CA SER A 85 -2.29 31.92 26.46
C SER A 85 -2.93 32.33 27.78
N SER A 86 -4.25 32.51 27.76
CA SER A 86 -5.06 32.74 28.98
C SER A 86 -5.82 31.48 29.43
N ALA A 87 -5.71 30.39 28.67
CA ALA A 87 -6.38 29.12 28.95
C ALA A 87 -5.73 28.40 30.14
N ALA A 88 -6.56 27.85 31.03
CA ALA A 88 -6.09 27.14 32.22
C ALA A 88 -5.36 25.83 31.88
N GLY A 89 -5.83 25.13 30.85
CA GLY A 89 -5.22 23.91 30.33
C GLY A 89 -4.03 24.10 29.40
N VAL A 90 -3.43 25.31 29.32
CA VAL A 90 -2.25 25.58 28.49
C VAL A 90 -1.06 25.94 29.38
N GLY A 91 -0.05 25.06 29.39
CA GLY A 91 1.26 25.31 29.98
C GLY A 91 2.25 25.81 28.93
N VAL A 92 3.12 26.74 29.30
CA VAL A 92 4.25 27.18 28.47
C VAL A 92 5.53 27.05 29.30
N ASP A 93 6.45 26.22 28.84
CA ASP A 93 7.79 26.07 29.40
C ASP A 93 8.82 26.29 28.30
N GLU A 94 9.47 27.45 28.33
CA GLU A 94 10.37 27.92 27.27
C GLU A 94 9.70 27.81 25.89
N SER A 95 10.22 26.96 25.00
CA SER A 95 9.71 26.71 23.65
C SER A 95 8.77 25.50 23.54
N THR A 96 8.32 24.95 24.68
CA THR A 96 7.32 23.88 24.71
C THR A 96 5.97 24.46 25.17
N VAL A 97 4.95 24.33 24.32
CA VAL A 97 3.56 24.61 24.67
C VAL A 97 2.84 23.28 24.92
N THR A 98 2.14 23.13 26.03
CA THR A 98 1.44 21.88 26.38
C THR A 98 -0.03 22.14 26.67
N ILE A 99 -0.93 21.49 25.94
CA ILE A 99 -2.37 21.47 26.16
C ILE A 99 -2.70 20.22 27.00
N THR A 100 -3.36 20.40 28.15
CA THR A 100 -3.65 19.32 29.10
C THR A 100 -5.13 19.10 29.38
N GLU A 101 -6.02 19.79 28.68
CA GLU A 101 -7.47 19.70 28.85
C GLU A 101 -8.16 19.59 27.49
N ALA A 102 -9.35 18.97 27.46
CA ALA A 102 -10.23 19.00 26.30
C ALA A 102 -10.62 20.45 25.96
N GLY A 103 -10.81 20.75 24.67
CA GLY A 103 -11.25 22.06 24.25
C GLY A 103 -10.84 22.44 22.83
N VAL A 104 -11.22 23.65 22.45
CA VAL A 104 -10.89 24.26 21.16
C VAL A 104 -9.83 25.33 21.38
N TYR A 105 -8.71 25.24 20.66
CA TYR A 105 -7.56 26.12 20.81
C TYR A 105 -7.20 26.75 19.47
N ARG A 106 -7.25 28.09 19.38
CA ARG A 106 -6.78 28.81 18.20
C ARG A 106 -5.30 29.12 18.36
N VAL A 107 -4.48 28.54 17.49
CA VAL A 107 -3.03 28.71 17.51
C VAL A 107 -2.63 29.63 16.36
N SER A 108 -1.78 30.63 16.65
CA SER A 108 -1.29 31.58 15.64
C SER A 108 0.11 32.08 15.99
N GLY A 109 0.88 32.50 14.98
CA GLY A 109 2.25 33.01 15.16
C GLY A 109 3.31 31.93 14.95
N ALA A 110 4.56 32.25 15.30
CA ALA A 110 5.71 31.38 15.06
C ALA A 110 6.31 30.80 16.35
N LEU A 111 6.77 29.54 16.33
CA LEU A 111 7.45 28.86 17.45
C LEU A 111 8.70 28.11 16.97
N ASP A 112 9.85 28.46 17.53
CA ASP A 112 11.09 27.66 17.45
C ASP A 112 11.07 26.60 18.57
N GLY A 113 10.22 25.59 18.42
CA GLY A 113 9.88 24.66 19.50
C GLY A 113 8.73 23.74 19.14
N ARG A 114 8.00 23.22 20.14
CA ARG A 114 6.94 22.23 19.92
C ARG A 114 5.64 22.55 20.64
N LEU A 115 4.53 22.15 20.02
CA LEU A 115 3.21 22.10 20.61
C LEU A 115 2.88 20.64 20.98
N VAL A 116 2.49 20.41 22.24
CA VAL A 116 2.19 19.09 22.77
C VAL A 116 0.74 19.03 23.24
N VAL A 117 0.01 17.98 22.88
CA VAL A 117 -1.29 17.63 23.47
C VAL A 117 -1.08 16.44 24.41
N ALA A 118 -1.38 16.64 25.69
CA ALA A 118 -1.29 15.64 26.76
C ALA A 118 -2.54 15.75 27.64
N ALA A 119 -3.70 15.54 27.01
CA ALA A 119 -5.02 15.62 27.62
C ALA A 119 -5.47 14.24 28.14
N PRO A 120 -6.55 14.16 28.95
CA PRO A 120 -7.14 12.88 29.33
C PRO A 120 -7.51 11.98 28.15
N ASP A 121 -7.47 10.67 28.32
CA ASP A 121 -7.79 9.67 27.29
C ASP A 121 -9.27 9.68 26.83
N ASP A 122 -10.13 10.53 27.43
CA ASP A 122 -11.53 10.77 27.02
C ASP A 122 -11.75 12.20 26.48
N ALA A 123 -10.66 12.90 26.14
CA ALA A 123 -10.69 14.29 25.71
C ALA A 123 -10.72 14.43 24.19
N LEU A 124 -11.65 15.25 23.70
CA LEU A 124 -11.58 15.86 22.37
C LEU A 124 -10.77 17.18 22.44
N VAL A 125 -9.70 17.28 21.65
CA VAL A 125 -8.89 18.50 21.50
C VAL A 125 -8.92 18.97 20.04
N VAL A 126 -9.33 20.21 19.82
CA VAL A 126 -9.35 20.82 18.48
C VAL A 126 -8.30 21.94 18.42
N LEU A 127 -7.36 21.82 17.49
CA LEU A 127 -6.35 22.83 17.16
C LEU A 127 -6.77 23.57 15.89
N ILE A 128 -7.17 24.83 16.02
CA ILE A 128 -7.42 25.70 14.87
C ILE A 128 -6.09 26.38 14.51
N LEU A 129 -5.47 26.01 13.40
CA LEU A 129 -4.24 26.62 12.91
C LEU A 129 -4.57 27.86 12.06
N ASP A 130 -4.18 29.03 12.56
CA ASP A 130 -4.54 30.34 12.01
C ASP A 130 -3.28 31.19 11.78
N GLY A 131 -2.44 30.75 10.85
CA GLY A 131 -1.19 31.43 10.51
C GLY A 131 -0.04 30.98 11.41
N VAL A 132 0.13 29.67 11.51
CA VAL A 132 1.11 29.01 12.38
C VAL A 132 2.41 28.72 11.62
N ASP A 133 3.56 28.92 12.27
CA ASP A 133 4.89 28.53 11.75
C ASP A 133 5.68 27.88 12.88
N ILE A 134 5.73 26.55 12.94
CA ILE A 134 6.41 25.79 14.00
C ILE A 134 7.59 25.04 13.41
N ASP A 135 8.79 25.34 13.90
CA ASP A 135 10.02 24.61 13.58
C ASP A 135 10.62 24.02 14.86
N ASN A 136 10.72 22.68 14.94
CA ASN A 136 11.36 21.99 16.05
C ASN A 136 12.59 21.20 15.61
N THR A 137 13.78 21.75 15.83
CA THR A 137 15.04 21.06 15.48
C THR A 137 15.41 19.88 16.38
N ALA A 138 14.59 19.50 17.37
CA ALA A 138 14.90 18.44 18.34
C ALA A 138 13.85 17.32 18.47
N GLY A 139 12.79 17.32 17.66
CA GLY A 139 11.73 16.30 17.68
C GLY A 139 10.51 16.73 16.85
N PRO A 140 9.32 16.17 17.11
CA PRO A 140 8.08 16.55 16.41
C PRO A 140 7.71 18.01 16.70
N ALA A 141 7.13 18.70 15.72
CA ALA A 141 6.67 20.07 15.90
C ALA A 141 5.28 20.12 16.55
N ILE A 142 4.39 19.18 16.20
CA ILE A 142 3.14 18.92 16.91
C ILE A 142 3.15 17.46 17.38
N GLU A 143 2.98 17.24 18.68
CA GLU A 143 3.01 15.90 19.29
C GLU A 143 1.76 15.68 20.15
N VAL A 144 0.93 14.70 19.79
CA VAL A 144 -0.18 14.23 20.64
C VAL A 144 0.29 13.02 21.42
N GLN A 145 0.53 13.20 22.71
CA GLN A 145 0.93 12.14 23.62
C GLN A 145 -0.26 11.37 24.19
N SER A 146 -1.38 12.06 24.41
CA SER A 146 -2.64 11.49 24.88
C SER A 146 -3.83 12.41 24.60
N ALA A 147 -4.91 11.83 24.10
CA ALA A 147 -6.27 12.34 23.95
C ALA A 147 -7.17 11.16 23.54
N ASP A 148 -8.49 11.35 23.47
CA ASP A 148 -9.38 10.41 22.77
C ASP A 148 -9.30 10.73 21.27
N ASP A 149 -9.67 11.96 20.93
CA ASP A 149 -9.71 12.49 19.57
C ASP A 149 -8.95 13.81 19.47
N VAL A 150 -8.19 13.98 18.40
CA VAL A 150 -7.58 15.28 18.04
C VAL A 150 -8.02 15.70 16.65
N ALA A 151 -8.46 16.95 16.53
CA ALA A 151 -8.73 17.58 15.25
C ALA A 151 -7.79 18.75 15.00
N ILE A 152 -7.21 18.83 13.80
CA ILE A 152 -6.51 19.99 13.29
C ILE A 152 -7.39 20.65 12.23
N ASN A 153 -7.90 21.84 12.53
CA ASN A 153 -8.67 22.64 11.59
C ASN A 153 -7.82 23.77 11.01
N LEU A 154 -7.70 23.82 9.70
CA LEU A 154 -6.99 24.86 8.94
C LEU A 154 -7.93 26.05 8.72
N ALA A 155 -7.72 27.12 9.48
CA ALA A 155 -8.58 28.30 9.41
C ALA A 155 -8.66 28.88 7.99
N ASP A 156 -9.84 29.38 7.60
CA ASP A 156 -10.06 29.94 6.26
C ASP A 156 -9.01 30.99 5.88
N GLY A 157 -8.27 30.71 4.80
CA GLY A 157 -7.25 31.61 4.26
C GLY A 157 -5.99 31.73 5.11
N SER A 158 -5.80 30.85 6.11
CA SER A 158 -4.54 30.73 6.81
C SER A 158 -3.52 29.93 5.97
N GLU A 159 -2.25 30.27 6.16
CA GLU A 159 -1.11 29.49 5.67
C GLU A 159 -0.35 29.00 6.90
N ASN A 160 -0.17 27.70 7.04
CA ASN A 160 0.46 27.10 8.21
C ASN A 160 1.66 26.25 7.79
N THR A 161 2.74 26.29 8.57
CA THR A 161 3.95 25.50 8.34
C THR A 161 4.35 24.76 9.61
N VAL A 162 4.72 23.49 9.45
CA VAL A 162 5.20 22.60 10.52
C VAL A 162 6.45 21.87 10.02
N SER A 163 7.54 21.91 10.79
CA SER A 163 8.82 21.29 10.44
C SER A 163 9.48 20.68 11.68
N ASP A 164 9.99 19.47 11.57
CA ASP A 164 10.59 18.71 12.67
C ASP A 164 12.12 18.60 12.58
N ALA A 165 12.70 17.74 13.42
CA ALA A 165 14.11 17.41 13.36
C ALA A 165 14.41 16.34 12.31
N ALA A 166 15.56 16.46 11.63
CA ALA A 166 16.05 15.41 10.71
C ALA A 166 16.40 14.07 11.39
N SER A 167 16.43 14.02 12.73
CA SER A 167 16.66 12.80 13.50
C SER A 167 16.22 13.01 14.93
N TYR A 168 15.58 12.02 15.54
CA TYR A 168 15.10 12.10 16.93
C TYR A 168 16.07 11.39 17.89
N ALA A 169 15.81 11.52 19.19
CA ALA A 169 16.53 10.74 20.19
C ALA A 169 16.21 9.24 20.05
N ASP A 170 17.17 8.36 20.37
CA ASP A 170 17.01 6.91 20.27
C ASP A 170 15.82 6.33 21.07
N ASP A 171 15.35 7.05 22.10
CA ASP A 171 14.21 6.69 22.95
C ASP A 171 12.93 7.48 22.64
N ALA A 172 12.91 8.29 21.57
CA ALA A 172 11.71 8.97 21.12
C ALA A 172 10.68 7.95 20.62
N THR A 173 9.41 8.19 20.97
CA THR A 173 8.29 7.39 20.47
C THR A 173 7.61 8.01 19.26
N ALA A 174 7.76 9.33 19.08
CA ALA A 174 7.24 10.04 17.93
C ALA A 174 8.05 9.69 16.68
N ASN A 175 7.40 9.67 15.52
CA ASN A 175 8.02 9.34 14.25
C ASN A 175 7.65 10.30 13.10
N ALA A 176 7.01 11.44 13.38
CA ALA A 176 6.54 12.36 12.36
C ALA A 176 6.61 13.83 12.78
N ALA A 177 6.56 14.75 11.82
CA ALA A 177 6.49 16.18 12.11
C ALA A 177 5.19 16.59 12.83
N ILE A 178 4.10 15.96 12.46
CA ILE A 178 2.86 15.89 13.24
C ILE A 178 2.67 14.43 13.64
N ASP A 179 2.90 14.13 14.92
CA ASP A 179 2.82 12.78 15.46
C ASP A 179 1.65 12.69 16.45
N ALA A 180 0.78 11.69 16.28
CA ALA A 180 -0.36 11.50 17.16
C ALA A 180 -0.51 10.09 17.70
N ARG A 181 -0.73 10.00 19.01
CA ARG A 181 -1.07 8.76 19.74
C ARG A 181 -2.55 8.72 20.12
N ALA A 182 -3.39 9.10 19.16
CA ALA A 182 -4.84 9.21 19.22
C ALA A 182 -5.38 9.31 17.79
N ASP A 183 -6.67 9.16 17.61
CA ASP A 183 -7.33 9.44 16.33
C ASP A 183 -7.11 10.90 15.92
N LEU A 184 -6.68 11.12 14.67
CA LEU A 184 -6.34 12.43 14.14
C LEU A 184 -7.20 12.77 12.92
N THR A 185 -7.93 13.88 13.00
CA THR A 185 -8.69 14.43 11.87
C THR A 185 -8.13 15.76 11.40
N ILE A 186 -7.95 15.95 10.09
CA ILE A 186 -7.58 17.23 9.48
C ILE A 186 -8.74 17.76 8.62
N SER A 187 -9.08 19.04 8.82
CA SER A 187 -10.19 19.70 8.14
C SER A 187 -9.90 21.18 7.89
N GLY A 188 -10.80 21.88 7.21
CA GLY A 188 -10.73 23.33 6.98
C GLY A 188 -10.31 23.69 5.56
N SER A 189 -10.27 24.99 5.27
CA SER A 189 -9.97 25.50 3.91
C SER A 189 -8.65 26.27 3.80
N GLY A 190 -7.93 26.45 4.91
CA GLY A 190 -6.56 26.96 4.91
C GLY A 190 -5.56 25.94 4.36
N SER A 191 -4.29 26.35 4.26
CA SER A 191 -3.19 25.49 3.81
C SER A 191 -2.28 25.06 4.95
N LEU A 192 -1.67 23.88 4.79
CA LEU A 192 -0.70 23.30 5.70
C LEU A 192 0.49 22.72 4.91
N SER A 193 1.67 23.29 5.14
CA SER A 193 2.95 22.77 4.65
C SER A 193 3.65 21.99 5.77
N VAL A 194 3.90 20.70 5.55
CA VAL A 194 4.56 19.82 6.53
C VAL A 194 5.90 19.34 5.99
N HIS A 195 6.95 19.45 6.81
CA HIS A 195 8.29 18.96 6.53
C HIS A 195 8.68 17.90 7.58
N GLY A 196 8.52 16.62 7.22
CA GLY A 196 9.05 15.46 7.95
C GLY A 196 10.48 15.21 7.50
N ASN A 197 11.45 15.79 8.20
CA ASN A 197 12.84 15.86 7.73
C ASN A 197 13.61 14.55 7.94
N GLY A 198 13.19 13.72 8.90
CA GLY A 198 13.87 12.49 9.27
C GLY A 198 13.07 11.22 9.02
N ASN A 199 11.75 11.31 9.09
CA ASN A 199 10.80 10.18 9.01
C ASN A 199 9.52 10.67 8.31
N ASP A 200 8.35 10.38 8.89
CA ASP A 200 7.04 10.66 8.30
C ASP A 200 6.67 12.15 8.35
N GLY A 201 5.75 12.57 7.49
CA GLY A 201 5.14 13.89 7.54
C GLY A 201 4.11 14.00 8.65
N ILE A 202 3.01 13.27 8.49
CA ILE A 202 1.88 13.23 9.44
C ILE A 202 1.58 11.77 9.77
N SER A 203 1.64 11.42 11.06
CA SER A 203 1.44 10.05 11.53
C SER A 203 0.44 10.00 12.69
N SER A 204 -0.47 9.04 12.63
CA SER A 204 -1.31 8.61 13.76
C SER A 204 -1.02 7.14 14.08
N THR A 205 -0.92 6.79 15.36
CA THR A 205 -0.87 5.39 15.81
C THR A 205 -2.22 4.69 15.77
N ASP A 206 -3.30 5.45 15.57
CA ASP A 206 -4.67 4.97 15.39
C ASP A 206 -5.15 5.41 13.99
N ASP A 207 -6.32 6.03 13.86
CA ASP A 207 -6.84 6.49 12.57
C ASP A 207 -6.29 7.88 12.19
N LEU A 208 -6.07 8.11 10.90
CA LEU A 208 -5.82 9.42 10.31
C LEU A 208 -6.88 9.71 9.24
N VAL A 209 -7.63 10.79 9.42
CA VAL A 209 -8.70 11.20 8.50
C VAL A 209 -8.44 12.60 7.94
N ILE A 210 -8.43 12.72 6.61
CA ILE A 210 -8.40 14.00 5.90
C ILE A 210 -9.78 14.29 5.33
N LEU A 211 -10.50 15.21 5.96
CA LEU A 211 -11.81 15.68 5.50
C LEU A 211 -11.66 16.74 4.40
N SER A 212 -10.72 17.67 4.57
CA SER A 212 -10.48 18.80 3.66
C SER A 212 -9.16 19.52 3.99
N GLY A 213 -8.76 20.47 3.14
CA GLY A 213 -7.57 21.30 3.32
C GLY A 213 -6.73 21.40 2.04
N ASP A 214 -5.75 22.30 2.02
CA ASP A 214 -4.67 22.33 1.03
C ASP A 214 -3.38 21.88 1.73
N LEU A 215 -3.02 20.61 1.56
CA LEU A 215 -1.91 19.97 2.25
C LEU A 215 -0.74 19.79 1.28
N THR A 216 0.42 20.34 1.64
CA THR A 216 1.69 20.01 0.99
C THR A 216 2.56 19.31 2.01
N VAL A 217 2.87 18.04 1.80
CA VAL A 217 3.68 17.23 2.72
C VAL A 217 4.93 16.76 2.01
N THR A 218 6.09 17.06 2.59
CA THR A 218 7.38 16.49 2.18
C THR A 218 7.95 15.71 3.34
N ALA A 219 8.12 14.41 3.17
CA ALA A 219 8.61 13.49 4.19
C ALA A 219 9.84 12.72 3.70
N ALA A 220 10.72 12.33 4.62
CA ALA A 220 11.84 11.46 4.31
C ALA A 220 11.38 10.00 4.12
N ASP A 221 10.39 9.58 4.91
CA ASP A 221 9.78 8.24 4.86
C ASP A 221 8.37 8.35 4.29
N ASP A 222 7.30 8.16 5.08
CA ASP A 222 5.92 8.22 4.59
C ASP A 222 5.34 9.64 4.65
N ALA A 223 4.59 10.07 3.62
CA ALA A 223 3.97 11.39 3.66
C ALA A 223 2.80 11.43 4.66
N LEU A 224 1.81 10.54 4.51
CA LEU A 224 0.69 10.38 5.45
C LEU A 224 0.60 8.93 5.94
N ARG A 225 0.52 8.75 7.26
CA ARG A 225 0.39 7.44 7.89
C ARG A 225 -0.72 7.41 8.92
N GLY A 226 -1.72 6.55 8.71
CA GLY A 226 -2.71 6.20 9.72
C GLY A 226 -2.57 4.72 10.00
N LYS A 227 -2.03 4.35 11.18
CA LYS A 227 -1.67 2.95 11.48
C LYS A 227 -2.87 2.03 11.32
N ASP A 228 -4.02 2.41 11.88
CA ASP A 228 -5.23 1.59 11.89
C ASP A 228 -6.13 1.83 10.69
N ALA A 229 -6.24 3.08 10.25
CA ALA A 229 -6.83 3.44 8.98
C ALA A 229 -6.28 4.79 8.51
N LEU A 230 -6.15 4.94 7.20
CA LEU A 230 -5.94 6.25 6.57
C LEU A 230 -7.09 6.55 5.61
N VAL A 231 -7.86 7.60 5.91
CA VAL A 231 -9.07 7.95 5.16
C VAL A 231 -8.92 9.33 4.54
N VAL A 232 -9.18 9.45 3.24
CA VAL A 232 -9.22 10.71 2.50
C VAL A 232 -10.61 10.92 1.92
N GLU A 233 -11.35 11.87 2.49
CA GLU A 233 -12.68 12.27 2.01
C GLU A 233 -12.63 13.50 1.10
N GLY A 234 -11.59 14.31 1.22
CA GLY A 234 -11.46 15.56 0.48
C GLY A 234 -10.13 16.27 0.67
N GLY A 235 -10.02 17.46 0.08
CA GLY A 235 -8.82 18.30 0.10
C GLY A 235 -8.03 18.26 -1.21
N ALA A 236 -7.03 19.14 -1.31
CA ALA A 236 -5.97 19.09 -2.30
C ALA A 236 -4.69 18.66 -1.57
N LEU A 237 -4.07 17.57 -2.01
CA LEU A 237 -2.97 16.92 -1.32
C LEU A 237 -1.79 16.76 -2.29
N ALA A 238 -0.70 17.47 -2.05
CA ALA A 238 0.57 17.30 -2.73
C ALA A 238 1.55 16.58 -1.79
N LEU A 239 1.81 15.31 -2.06
CA LEU A 239 2.52 14.39 -1.17
C LEU A 239 3.84 13.95 -1.81
N ALA A 240 4.95 14.24 -1.14
CA ALA A 240 6.28 13.84 -1.56
C ALA A 240 6.96 13.01 -0.45
N ALA A 241 7.11 11.72 -0.69
CA ALA A 241 7.79 10.76 0.19
C ALA A 241 9.16 10.40 -0.38
N GLY A 242 10.19 10.42 0.47
CA GLY A 242 11.58 10.26 0.05
C GLY A 242 11.93 8.81 -0.28
N SER A 243 11.84 7.93 0.72
CA SER A 243 12.06 6.49 0.59
C SER A 243 10.85 5.64 0.94
N GLY A 244 9.81 6.23 1.50
CA GLY A 244 8.58 5.53 1.86
C GLY A 244 7.43 5.88 0.92
N ASP A 245 6.23 5.77 1.48
CA ASP A 245 4.97 5.75 0.75
C ASP A 245 4.27 7.11 0.76
N GLY A 246 3.45 7.36 -0.28
CA GLY A 246 2.56 8.53 -0.28
C GLY A 246 1.50 8.43 0.80
N LEU A 247 0.74 7.34 0.81
CA LEU A 247 -0.29 7.02 1.79
C LEU A 247 0.01 5.64 2.41
N LYS A 248 0.10 5.57 3.74
CA LYS A 248 0.40 4.34 4.48
C LYS A 248 -0.68 3.97 5.51
N SER A 249 -1.02 2.69 5.57
CA SER A 249 -1.66 2.07 6.73
C SER A 249 -1.09 0.67 6.98
N ASP A 250 -0.60 0.39 8.19
CA ASP A 250 0.32 -0.72 8.46
C ASP A 250 -0.04 -1.55 9.72
N GLN A 251 -1.30 -1.58 10.14
CA GLN A 251 -1.73 -2.45 11.23
C GLN A 251 -1.72 -3.94 10.83
N GLU A 252 -0.74 -4.68 11.33
CA GLU A 252 -0.61 -6.12 11.08
C GLU A 252 -1.38 -7.01 12.08
N GLU A 253 -1.84 -6.44 13.19
CA GLU A 253 -2.29 -7.20 14.36
C GLU A 253 -3.81 -7.45 14.39
N ASP A 254 -4.56 -6.70 13.58
CA ASP A 254 -6.01 -6.78 13.41
C ASP A 254 -6.39 -6.71 11.93
N GLU A 255 -6.90 -7.81 11.39
CA GLU A 255 -7.31 -7.96 9.97
C GLU A 255 -8.49 -7.07 9.53
N THR A 256 -9.08 -6.31 10.46
CA THR A 256 -10.14 -5.32 10.17
C THR A 256 -9.60 -3.88 10.13
N ARG A 257 -8.31 -3.69 10.42
CA ARG A 257 -7.57 -2.41 10.40
C ARG A 257 -6.43 -2.50 9.37
N GLY A 258 -5.60 -1.48 9.27
CA GLY A 258 -4.50 -1.39 8.31
C GLY A 258 -4.97 -1.07 6.89
N TYR A 259 -6.13 -0.42 6.75
CA TYR A 259 -6.76 -0.14 5.46
C TYR A 259 -6.65 1.32 5.06
N ILE A 260 -6.69 1.57 3.76
CA ILE A 260 -6.78 2.91 3.18
C ILE A 260 -8.12 3.07 2.48
N LEU A 261 -8.81 4.19 2.75
CA LEU A 261 -10.07 4.55 2.08
C LEU A 261 -9.97 5.92 1.42
N VAL A 262 -10.18 5.97 0.10
CA VAL A 262 -10.31 7.21 -0.66
C VAL A 262 -11.73 7.35 -1.19
N THR A 263 -12.45 8.36 -0.70
CA THR A 263 -13.81 8.71 -1.18
C THR A 263 -13.85 10.01 -1.95
N GLY A 264 -12.81 10.85 -1.82
CA GLY A 264 -12.68 12.13 -2.50
C GLY A 264 -11.26 12.70 -2.44
N GLY A 265 -11.13 13.98 -2.78
CA GLY A 265 -9.85 14.69 -2.82
C GLY A 265 -9.22 14.79 -4.21
N ASP A 266 -8.25 15.69 -4.34
CA ASP A 266 -7.30 15.81 -5.46
C ASP A 266 -5.91 15.50 -4.89
N ILE A 267 -5.40 14.29 -5.16
CA ILE A 267 -4.23 13.70 -4.52
C ILE A 267 -3.14 13.54 -5.59
N ASP A 268 -1.99 14.17 -5.38
CA ASP A 268 -0.80 14.10 -6.22
C ASP A 268 0.37 13.55 -5.40
N ILE A 269 0.92 12.40 -5.82
CA ILE A 269 1.91 11.63 -5.08
C ILE A 269 3.18 11.48 -5.90
N THR A 270 4.31 11.79 -5.27
CA THR A 270 5.64 11.30 -5.65
C THR A 270 6.23 10.53 -4.48
N ALA A 271 6.54 9.25 -4.67
CA ALA A 271 7.02 8.39 -3.60
C ALA A 271 8.28 7.61 -4.00
N GLY A 272 9.09 7.29 -3.00
CA GLY A 272 10.31 6.49 -3.16
C GLY A 272 10.06 4.99 -3.10
N ASP A 273 8.86 4.59 -2.68
CA ASP A 273 8.35 3.21 -2.64
C ASP A 273 6.97 3.20 -3.31
N ASP A 274 5.87 3.00 -2.57
CA ASP A 274 4.52 2.93 -3.12
C ASP A 274 3.78 4.27 -3.11
N GLY A 275 2.81 4.42 -4.01
CA GLY A 275 1.88 5.56 -3.98
C GLY A 275 0.91 5.44 -2.82
N VAL A 276 0.26 4.28 -2.73
CA VAL A 276 -0.72 3.93 -1.71
C VAL A 276 -0.43 2.51 -1.23
N GLN A 277 -0.11 2.33 0.04
CA GLN A 277 0.19 1.02 0.62
C GLN A 277 -0.67 0.77 1.85
N ALA A 278 -1.54 -0.23 1.76
CA ALA A 278 -2.33 -0.73 2.88
C ALA A 278 -1.92 -2.16 3.25
N GLN A 279 -1.74 -2.42 4.55
CA GLN A 279 -1.49 -3.75 5.08
C GLN A 279 -2.67 -4.71 4.91
N THR A 280 -3.89 -4.20 4.75
CA THR A 280 -5.05 -5.03 4.42
C THR A 280 -5.65 -4.61 3.10
N ASP A 281 -6.50 -3.59 3.12
CA ASP A 281 -7.34 -3.24 1.98
C ASP A 281 -7.11 -1.79 1.54
N THR A 282 -6.98 -1.56 0.24
CA THR A 282 -7.10 -0.22 -0.35
C THR A 282 -8.44 -0.12 -1.08
N VAL A 283 -9.32 0.76 -0.61
CA VAL A 283 -10.65 0.97 -1.17
C VAL A 283 -10.78 2.37 -1.75
N ILE A 284 -11.05 2.47 -3.05
CA ILE A 284 -11.21 3.75 -3.75
C ILE A 284 -12.62 3.84 -4.35
N THR A 285 -13.40 4.81 -3.89
CA THR A 285 -14.79 5.02 -4.35
C THR A 285 -15.00 6.36 -5.06
N GLY A 286 -14.03 7.26 -4.97
CA GLY A 286 -14.07 8.60 -5.57
C GLY A 286 -12.71 9.29 -5.49
N GLY A 287 -12.69 10.59 -5.78
CA GLY A 287 -11.47 11.41 -5.81
C GLY A 287 -10.70 11.33 -7.13
N THR A 288 -9.67 12.16 -7.23
CA THR A 288 -8.64 12.12 -8.28
C THR A 288 -7.32 11.77 -7.62
N LEU A 289 -6.67 10.69 -8.05
CA LEU A 289 -5.39 10.22 -7.55
C LEU A 289 -4.39 10.19 -8.71
N THR A 290 -3.28 10.91 -8.58
CA THR A 290 -2.13 10.84 -9.49
C THR A 290 -0.91 10.36 -8.72
N ALA A 291 -0.19 9.37 -9.25
CA ALA A 291 1.00 8.82 -8.64
C ALA A 291 2.16 8.68 -9.65
N ALA A 292 3.36 9.05 -9.22
CA ALA A 292 4.63 8.77 -9.89
C ALA A 292 5.60 8.18 -8.85
N VAL A 293 5.83 6.88 -8.90
CA VAL A 293 6.41 6.12 -7.78
C VAL A 293 7.47 5.14 -8.25
N VAL A 294 8.22 4.58 -7.31
CA VAL A 294 9.32 3.66 -7.63
C VAL A 294 8.83 2.21 -7.64
N ASP A 295 8.02 1.83 -6.66
CA ASP A 295 7.43 0.48 -6.58
C ASP A 295 5.98 0.51 -7.05
N ASP A 296 4.96 0.31 -6.22
CA ASP A 296 3.59 0.14 -6.70
C ASP A 296 2.74 1.41 -6.67
N GLY A 297 1.96 1.62 -7.73
CA GLY A 297 1.04 2.74 -7.79
C GLY A 297 -0.04 2.69 -6.70
N VAL A 298 -0.77 1.58 -6.63
CA VAL A 298 -1.84 1.34 -5.65
C VAL A 298 -1.76 -0.11 -5.15
N LYS A 299 -1.44 -0.28 -3.87
CA LYS A 299 -1.26 -1.56 -3.23
C LYS A 299 -2.16 -1.75 -2.03
N GLY A 300 -2.74 -2.93 -1.93
CA GLY A 300 -3.30 -3.46 -0.68
C GLY A 300 -2.86 -4.90 -0.56
N GLU A 301 -2.22 -5.28 0.54
CA GLU A 301 -1.67 -6.65 0.68
C GLU A 301 -2.75 -7.74 0.51
N VAL A 302 -4.01 -7.42 0.85
CA VAL A 302 -5.14 -8.36 0.77
C VAL A 302 -6.10 -8.02 -0.36
N ILE A 303 -6.61 -6.78 -0.40
CA ILE A 303 -7.58 -6.34 -1.42
C ILE A 303 -7.24 -4.94 -1.95
N VAL A 304 -7.31 -4.76 -3.27
CA VAL A 304 -7.59 -3.46 -3.89
C VAL A 304 -9.01 -3.49 -4.47
N SER A 305 -9.86 -2.56 -4.06
CA SER A 305 -11.24 -2.43 -4.53
C SER A 305 -11.52 -1.03 -5.08
N VAL A 306 -11.75 -0.94 -6.38
CA VAL A 306 -12.08 0.31 -7.08
C VAL A 306 -13.57 0.36 -7.43
N GLY A 307 -14.32 1.11 -6.62
CA GLY A 307 -15.73 1.43 -6.84
C GLY A 307 -15.98 2.72 -7.61
N GLY A 308 -14.95 3.53 -7.90
CA GLY A 308 -15.05 4.81 -8.60
C GLY A 308 -13.72 5.59 -8.61
N GLY A 309 -13.79 6.89 -8.91
CA GLY A 309 -12.62 7.79 -8.95
C GLY A 309 -11.92 7.88 -10.30
N ASP A 310 -11.01 8.85 -10.41
CA ASP A 310 -10.08 9.03 -11.53
C ASP A 310 -8.66 8.71 -11.01
N ILE A 311 -8.08 7.59 -11.42
CA ILE A 311 -6.77 7.10 -10.94
C ILE A 311 -5.77 7.14 -12.10
N THR A 312 -4.67 7.84 -11.91
CA THR A 312 -3.58 7.96 -12.89
C THR A 312 -2.27 7.54 -12.23
N VAL A 313 -1.68 6.44 -12.70
CA VAL A 313 -0.32 6.04 -12.32
C VAL A 313 0.57 6.29 -13.53
N THR A 314 1.55 7.17 -13.38
CA THR A 314 2.39 7.64 -14.49
C THR A 314 3.73 6.91 -14.59
N GLU A 315 4.19 6.31 -13.49
CA GLU A 315 5.42 5.54 -13.36
C GLU A 315 5.31 4.64 -12.12
N SER A 316 5.64 3.35 -12.24
CA SER A 316 5.67 2.34 -11.17
C SER A 316 6.35 1.02 -11.63
N THR A 317 6.63 0.09 -10.71
CA THR A 317 6.89 -1.34 -11.00
C THR A 317 5.59 -1.96 -11.49
N GLU A 318 4.60 -2.18 -10.62
CA GLU A 318 3.22 -2.48 -10.98
C GLU A 318 2.31 -1.26 -10.75
N ALA A 319 1.30 -1.03 -11.58
CA ALA A 319 0.40 0.10 -11.34
C ALA A 319 -0.64 -0.19 -10.25
N MET A 320 -0.98 -1.47 -10.05
CA MET A 320 -1.87 -1.92 -9.01
C MET A 320 -1.55 -3.37 -8.61
N GLU A 321 -1.33 -3.61 -7.31
CA GLU A 321 -1.03 -4.95 -6.77
C GLU A 321 -1.91 -5.28 -5.54
N ALA A 322 -2.41 -6.52 -5.48
CA ALA A 322 -3.00 -7.13 -4.28
C ALA A 322 -3.18 -8.63 -4.45
N VAL A 323 -3.47 -9.36 -3.38
CA VAL A 323 -3.97 -10.75 -3.48
C VAL A 323 -5.29 -10.83 -4.24
N ASN A 324 -6.19 -9.86 -4.04
CA ASN A 324 -7.41 -9.76 -4.83
C ASN A 324 -7.65 -8.33 -5.30
N ILE A 325 -7.99 -8.17 -6.57
CA ILE A 325 -8.27 -6.88 -7.18
C ILE A 325 -9.69 -6.89 -7.76
N GLY A 326 -10.51 -5.93 -7.35
CA GLY A 326 -11.86 -5.72 -7.87
C GLY A 326 -12.02 -4.34 -8.48
N ILE A 327 -12.44 -4.26 -9.74
CA ILE A 327 -12.66 -2.99 -10.46
C ILE A 327 -14.10 -2.94 -10.98
N PHE A 328 -14.90 -2.05 -10.39
CA PHE A 328 -16.34 -1.96 -10.60
C PHE A 328 -16.75 -0.68 -11.34
N ALA A 329 -15.98 0.40 -11.21
CA ALA A 329 -16.15 1.65 -11.94
C ALA A 329 -14.85 2.46 -11.93
N GLY A 330 -14.91 3.72 -12.37
CA GLY A 330 -13.78 4.64 -12.38
C GLY A 330 -13.15 4.82 -13.77
N VAL A 331 -12.21 5.77 -13.84
CA VAL A 331 -11.32 5.99 -14.99
C VAL A 331 -9.89 5.76 -14.54
N LEU A 332 -9.24 4.75 -15.10
CA LEU A 332 -7.90 4.32 -14.72
C LEU A 332 -6.97 4.52 -15.91
N ASP A 333 -5.87 5.25 -15.72
CA ASP A 333 -4.77 5.42 -16.68
C ASP A 333 -3.47 4.97 -16.00
N LEU A 334 -3.00 3.78 -16.35
CA LEU A 334 -2.02 3.03 -15.58
C LEU A 334 -0.77 2.78 -16.42
N THR A 335 0.37 3.28 -15.96
CA THR A 335 1.68 3.05 -16.58
C THR A 335 2.61 2.35 -15.60
N ALA A 336 3.06 1.16 -15.98
CA ALA A 336 3.89 0.26 -15.19
C ALA A 336 5.10 -0.22 -15.99
N SER A 337 6.21 -0.47 -15.31
CA SER A 337 7.42 -1.03 -15.93
C SER A 337 7.45 -2.56 -15.94
N ASP A 338 6.65 -3.18 -15.08
CA ASP A 338 6.30 -4.59 -15.07
C ASP A 338 4.82 -4.73 -15.46
N ASP A 339 3.99 -5.31 -14.60
CA ASP A 339 2.58 -5.56 -14.88
C ASP A 339 1.69 -4.33 -14.65
N GLY A 340 0.69 -4.17 -15.52
CA GLY A 340 -0.30 -3.10 -15.34
C GLY A 340 -1.13 -3.30 -14.07
N ILE A 341 -1.73 -4.47 -13.92
CA ILE A 341 -2.55 -4.85 -12.76
C ILE A 341 -2.19 -6.29 -12.40
N ASN A 342 -1.70 -6.51 -11.19
CA ASN A 342 -1.14 -7.78 -10.76
C ASN A 342 -1.88 -8.34 -9.53
N ALA A 343 -2.67 -9.40 -9.73
CA ALA A 343 -3.28 -10.14 -8.62
C ALA A 343 -2.33 -11.24 -8.13
N SER A 344 -1.60 -10.96 -7.06
CA SER A 344 -0.36 -11.63 -6.63
C SER A 344 -0.25 -11.76 -5.10
N GLY A 345 0.70 -12.56 -4.60
CA GLY A 345 1.10 -12.54 -3.19
C GLY A 345 0.86 -13.82 -2.36
N LEU A 346 0.09 -14.82 -2.86
CA LEU A 346 -0.06 -16.09 -2.13
C LEU A 346 1.04 -17.10 -2.46
N ASN A 347 1.75 -16.90 -3.57
CA ASN A 347 2.87 -17.73 -3.97
C ASN A 347 4.09 -17.55 -3.02
N THR A 348 4.27 -18.47 -2.07
CA THR A 348 5.37 -18.42 -1.07
C THR A 348 6.77 -18.79 -1.62
N GLY A 349 6.97 -18.68 -2.93
CA GLY A 349 8.19 -19.08 -3.62
C GLY A 349 8.29 -20.59 -3.94
N GLY A 350 8.88 -20.90 -5.10
CA GLY A 350 9.00 -22.25 -5.65
C GLY A 350 9.55 -22.23 -7.08
N ALA A 351 9.78 -23.40 -7.66
CA ALA A 351 10.18 -23.52 -9.08
C ALA A 351 8.99 -23.42 -10.04
N ASP A 352 7.77 -23.50 -9.52
CA ASP A 352 6.52 -23.47 -10.26
C ASP A 352 5.77 -22.22 -9.83
N ARG A 353 5.84 -21.17 -10.66
CA ARG A 353 5.10 -19.92 -10.49
C ARG A 353 3.80 -19.88 -11.30
N GLU A 354 3.56 -20.94 -12.07
CA GLU A 354 2.43 -21.07 -12.99
C GLU A 354 1.26 -21.82 -12.34
N THR A 355 1.32 -22.03 -11.03
CA THR A 355 0.29 -22.72 -10.28
C THR A 355 -0.79 -21.73 -9.86
N ASP A 356 -2.04 -22.05 -10.18
CA ASP A 356 -3.20 -21.33 -9.65
C ASP A 356 -3.21 -21.39 -8.11
N THR A 357 -2.89 -20.27 -7.48
CA THR A 357 -2.86 -20.10 -6.02
C THR A 357 -4.11 -19.45 -5.45
N GLY A 358 -5.08 -19.10 -6.29
CA GLY A 358 -6.41 -18.62 -5.91
C GLY A 358 -6.57 -17.10 -5.82
N GLU A 359 -5.56 -16.31 -6.19
CA GLU A 359 -5.68 -14.86 -6.39
C GLU A 359 -6.78 -14.54 -7.41
N ARG A 360 -7.33 -13.33 -7.34
CA ARG A 360 -8.44 -12.93 -8.22
C ARG A 360 -8.30 -11.52 -8.73
N LEU A 361 -8.47 -11.35 -10.02
CA LEU A 361 -8.73 -10.07 -10.66
C LEU A 361 -10.14 -10.08 -11.27
N GLU A 362 -11.03 -9.24 -10.75
CA GLU A 362 -12.42 -9.12 -11.20
C GLU A 362 -12.69 -7.71 -11.75
N ILE A 363 -13.04 -7.63 -13.04
CA ILE A 363 -13.40 -6.38 -13.71
C ILE A 363 -14.85 -6.45 -14.18
N SER A 364 -15.69 -5.57 -13.65
CA SER A 364 -17.12 -5.49 -14.00
C SER A 364 -17.54 -4.12 -14.56
N GLY A 365 -16.66 -3.13 -14.52
CA GLY A 365 -16.91 -1.79 -15.06
C GLY A 365 -15.64 -0.95 -15.17
N GLY A 366 -15.83 0.35 -15.43
CA GLY A 366 -14.74 1.32 -15.57
C GLY A 366 -14.24 1.51 -17.01
N THR A 367 -13.42 2.55 -17.19
CA THR A 367 -12.62 2.78 -18.40
C THR A 367 -11.15 2.69 -17.99
N ILE A 368 -10.44 1.69 -18.52
CA ILE A 368 -9.13 1.29 -18.04
C ILE A 368 -8.15 1.35 -19.22
N THR A 369 -7.13 2.19 -19.11
CA THR A 369 -6.02 2.26 -20.06
C THR A 369 -4.76 1.80 -19.35
N ILE A 370 -4.03 0.87 -19.94
CA ILE A 370 -2.84 0.26 -19.37
C ILE A 370 -1.69 0.37 -20.37
N VAL A 371 -0.54 0.82 -19.89
CA VAL A 371 0.75 0.74 -20.56
C VAL A 371 1.68 -0.04 -19.64
N ALA A 372 1.95 -1.29 -19.99
CA ALA A 372 2.74 -2.21 -19.16
C ALA A 372 4.04 -2.63 -19.88
N GLY A 373 5.10 -2.85 -19.10
CA GLY A 373 6.36 -3.40 -19.59
C GLY A 373 6.35 -4.93 -19.68
N ALA A 374 5.49 -5.58 -18.89
CA ALA A 374 5.16 -6.99 -18.91
C ALA A 374 3.66 -7.19 -19.25
N ASP A 375 2.89 -7.89 -18.42
CA ASP A 375 1.49 -8.19 -18.69
C ASP A 375 0.58 -6.98 -18.45
N GLY A 376 -0.49 -6.88 -19.23
CA GLY A 376 -1.47 -5.82 -18.99
C GLY A 376 -2.29 -6.10 -17.74
N LEU A 377 -2.86 -7.30 -17.69
CA LEU A 377 -3.57 -7.87 -16.57
C LEU A 377 -2.92 -9.21 -16.23
N ASP A 378 -2.42 -9.36 -15.02
CA ASP A 378 -1.87 -10.61 -14.50
C ASP A 378 -2.66 -11.12 -13.30
N SER A 379 -2.74 -12.44 -13.18
CA SER A 379 -3.15 -13.07 -11.93
C SER A 379 -2.49 -14.43 -11.73
N ASN A 380 -1.90 -14.58 -10.55
CA ASN A 380 -1.47 -15.89 -10.05
C ASN A 380 -2.62 -16.87 -9.76
N GLY A 381 -3.88 -16.43 -9.91
CA GLY A 381 -5.08 -17.24 -9.87
C GLY A 381 -5.98 -16.98 -11.07
N THR A 382 -7.08 -16.26 -10.92
CA THR A 382 -8.13 -16.13 -11.95
C THR A 382 -8.35 -14.69 -12.41
N ILE A 383 -8.76 -14.55 -13.68
CA ILE A 383 -9.23 -13.26 -14.23
C ILE A 383 -10.70 -13.39 -14.67
N GLY A 384 -11.56 -12.53 -14.15
CA GLY A 384 -12.97 -12.44 -14.51
C GLY A 384 -13.32 -11.06 -15.09
N ILE A 385 -13.68 -11.00 -16.37
CA ILE A 385 -14.13 -9.78 -17.05
C ILE A 385 -15.62 -9.90 -17.42
N SER A 386 -16.45 -9.12 -16.77
CA SER A 386 -17.91 -9.08 -17.00
C SER A 386 -18.41 -7.73 -17.54
N GLY A 387 -17.56 -6.71 -17.53
CA GLY A 387 -17.83 -5.37 -18.04
C GLY A 387 -16.55 -4.54 -18.16
N GLY A 388 -16.71 -3.23 -18.39
CA GLY A 388 -15.60 -2.29 -18.58
C GLY A 388 -15.18 -2.09 -20.04
N ASP A 389 -14.45 -1.00 -20.28
CA ASP A 389 -13.74 -0.72 -21.55
C ASP A 389 -12.24 -0.68 -21.26
N ILE A 390 -11.52 -1.72 -21.69
CA ILE A 390 -10.14 -2.00 -21.32
C ILE A 390 -9.25 -1.86 -22.55
N VAL A 391 -8.23 -1.01 -22.48
CA VAL A 391 -7.24 -0.78 -23.54
C VAL A 391 -5.85 -1.05 -22.98
N ILE A 392 -5.17 -2.07 -23.52
CA ILE A 392 -3.86 -2.52 -23.04
C ILE A 392 -2.83 -2.29 -24.14
N THR A 393 -1.72 -1.67 -23.76
CA THR A 393 -0.47 -1.66 -24.51
C THR A 393 0.58 -2.35 -23.67
N SER A 394 0.93 -3.59 -24.01
CA SER A 394 1.93 -4.40 -23.30
C SER A 394 3.08 -4.79 -24.23
N ALA A 395 4.27 -5.03 -23.67
CA ALA A 395 5.41 -5.45 -24.46
C ALA A 395 5.31 -6.94 -24.84
N ASP A 396 5.77 -7.30 -26.05
CA ASP A 396 5.98 -8.69 -26.45
C ASP A 396 7.45 -9.05 -26.16
N ASN A 397 7.73 -9.56 -24.97
CA ASN A 397 9.09 -9.82 -24.48
C ASN A 397 9.45 -11.33 -24.38
N GLY A 398 8.58 -12.21 -24.89
CA GLY A 398 8.88 -13.64 -25.06
C GLY A 398 8.34 -14.58 -23.99
N GLY A 399 7.44 -14.10 -23.13
CA GLY A 399 6.63 -14.86 -22.16
C GLY A 399 5.30 -14.17 -21.90
N ASP A 400 5.37 -12.85 -21.81
CA ASP A 400 4.30 -11.97 -21.35
C ASP A 400 3.26 -11.72 -22.46
N ILE A 401 2.00 -11.66 -22.06
CA ILE A 401 0.82 -11.45 -22.90
C ILE A 401 -0.09 -10.37 -22.29
N PRO A 402 -0.94 -9.71 -23.09
CA PRO A 402 -1.79 -8.64 -22.57
C PRO A 402 -2.70 -9.03 -21.38
N VAL A 403 -3.09 -10.29 -21.28
CA VAL A 403 -3.95 -10.83 -20.22
C VAL A 403 -3.44 -12.23 -19.90
N ASP A 404 -2.83 -12.40 -18.73
CA ASP A 404 -2.28 -13.68 -18.26
C ASP A 404 -2.93 -14.11 -16.94
N ALA A 405 -3.14 -15.41 -16.79
CA ALA A 405 -3.58 -15.99 -15.54
C ALA A 405 -3.15 -17.45 -15.42
N ASN A 406 -2.72 -17.84 -14.21
CA ASN A 406 -2.39 -19.23 -13.91
C ASN A 406 -3.63 -20.16 -13.93
N GLY A 407 -4.80 -19.59 -13.60
CA GLY A 407 -6.10 -20.24 -13.50
C GLY A 407 -7.05 -19.93 -14.67
N GLU A 408 -8.35 -19.90 -14.40
CA GLU A 408 -9.36 -19.65 -15.43
C GLU A 408 -9.48 -18.15 -15.76
N ILE A 409 -9.45 -17.83 -17.05
CA ILE A 409 -9.83 -16.52 -17.59
C ILE A 409 -11.26 -16.60 -18.13
N THR A 410 -12.18 -15.83 -17.54
CA THR A 410 -13.59 -15.78 -17.93
C THR A 410 -13.96 -14.39 -18.45
N VAL A 411 -14.38 -14.31 -19.72
CA VAL A 411 -14.91 -13.07 -20.31
C VAL A 411 -16.38 -13.26 -20.69
N THR A 412 -17.27 -12.53 -20.02
CA THR A 412 -18.74 -12.59 -20.22
C THR A 412 -19.35 -11.27 -20.70
N GLY A 413 -18.59 -10.18 -20.62
CA GLY A 413 -18.97 -8.85 -21.08
C GLY A 413 -17.76 -7.91 -21.12
N GLY A 414 -18.00 -6.63 -21.39
CA GLY A 414 -16.95 -5.62 -21.57
C GLY A 414 -16.27 -5.67 -22.95
N THR A 415 -15.24 -4.84 -23.12
CA THR A 415 -14.35 -4.81 -24.28
C THR A 415 -12.90 -4.83 -23.82
N VAL A 416 -12.07 -5.66 -24.47
CA VAL A 416 -10.61 -5.66 -24.29
C VAL A 416 -9.97 -5.40 -25.64
N THR A 417 -9.25 -4.29 -25.75
CA THR A 417 -8.41 -3.97 -26.90
C THR A 417 -6.96 -4.08 -26.46
N ALA A 418 -6.22 -5.05 -26.99
CA ALA A 418 -4.82 -5.24 -26.69
C ALA A 418 -3.96 -4.92 -27.91
N ASN A 419 -2.95 -4.08 -27.74
CA ASN A 419 -1.94 -3.75 -28.76
C ASN A 419 -2.56 -3.32 -30.11
N GLY A 420 -3.67 -2.58 -30.04
CA GLY A 420 -4.37 -1.99 -31.18
C GLY A 420 -5.38 -2.91 -31.89
N ALA A 421 -5.65 -4.11 -31.37
CA ALA A 421 -6.68 -5.02 -31.87
C ALA A 421 -7.60 -5.50 -30.74
N GLU A 422 -8.83 -5.86 -31.08
CA GLU A 422 -9.73 -6.53 -30.14
C GLU A 422 -9.09 -7.85 -29.71
N TRP A 423 -9.00 -8.08 -28.39
CA TRP A 423 -8.37 -9.25 -27.81
C TRP A 423 -9.32 -10.46 -27.89
N ASP A 424 -8.78 -11.62 -28.26
CA ASP A 424 -9.53 -12.88 -28.35
C ASP A 424 -9.21 -13.74 -27.12
N PRO A 425 -10.16 -13.98 -26.21
CA PRO A 425 -9.94 -14.84 -25.05
C PRO A 425 -9.49 -16.26 -25.39
N ALA A 426 -9.75 -16.75 -26.61
CA ALA A 426 -9.25 -18.05 -27.06
C ALA A 426 -7.73 -18.08 -27.29
N THR A 427 -7.07 -16.92 -27.28
CA THR A 427 -5.61 -16.79 -27.42
C THR A 427 -4.88 -16.71 -26.09
N ALA A 428 -5.60 -16.58 -24.97
CA ALA A 428 -5.01 -16.66 -23.65
C ALA A 428 -4.37 -18.05 -23.46
N GLN A 429 -3.14 -18.10 -22.94
CA GLN A 429 -2.58 -19.38 -22.53
C GLN A 429 -3.40 -19.87 -21.35
N GLN A 430 -4.04 -21.02 -21.51
CA GLN A 430 -4.57 -21.77 -20.38
C GLN A 430 -3.37 -22.51 -19.82
N GLY A 431 -2.93 -22.16 -18.60
CA GLY A 431 -1.92 -22.92 -17.87
C GLY A 431 -2.22 -24.43 -17.92
N PRO A 432 -1.22 -25.32 -17.77
CA PRO A 432 -1.35 -26.75 -18.03
C PRO A 432 -2.35 -27.55 -17.15
N GLY A 433 -3.19 -26.90 -16.34
CA GLY A 433 -4.26 -27.50 -15.53
C GLY A 433 -5.64 -27.65 -16.21
N GLY A 434 -5.90 -26.95 -17.32
CA GLY A 434 -7.24 -26.84 -17.92
C GLY A 434 -7.65 -27.95 -18.89
N MET A 435 -7.68 -29.24 -18.51
CA MET A 435 -8.36 -30.27 -19.31
C MET A 435 -9.82 -30.48 -18.87
N GLY A 436 -10.68 -29.51 -19.20
CA GLY A 436 -12.14 -29.67 -19.20
C GLY A 436 -12.59 -30.53 -20.38
N GLY A 437 -13.10 -31.73 -20.09
CA GLY A 437 -13.39 -32.76 -21.08
C GLY A 437 -14.50 -32.44 -22.10
N ALA A 438 -14.20 -32.67 -23.37
CA ALA A 438 -15.19 -32.97 -24.39
C ALA A 438 -14.88 -34.36 -24.99
N GLY A 439 -15.54 -35.39 -24.45
CA GLY A 439 -15.49 -36.73 -25.00
C GLY A 439 -16.16 -36.79 -26.37
N ALA A 440 -15.38 -37.01 -27.42
CA ALA A 440 -15.87 -37.42 -28.74
C ALA A 440 -15.55 -38.91 -28.97
N PRO A 441 -16.53 -39.75 -29.37
CA PRO A 441 -16.30 -41.17 -29.55
C PRO A 441 -15.82 -41.50 -30.98
N GLY A 442 -14.67 -42.18 -31.05
CA GLY A 442 -14.45 -43.29 -31.98
C GLY A 442 -13.89 -42.97 -33.38
N GLY A 443 -12.80 -43.67 -33.73
CA GLY A 443 -12.40 -43.88 -35.14
C GLY A 443 -10.95 -44.31 -35.35
N MET A 444 -10.65 -45.61 -35.18
CA MET A 444 -9.49 -46.24 -35.82
C MET A 444 -9.75 -46.39 -37.33
N PRO A 445 -8.74 -46.22 -38.19
CA PRO A 445 -7.97 -47.37 -38.72
C PRO A 445 -6.46 -47.04 -38.85
N GLY A 446 -5.50 -47.95 -38.62
CA GLY A 446 -5.26 -49.18 -39.38
C GLY A 446 -4.41 -48.88 -40.63
N GLY A 447 -3.08 -49.10 -40.58
CA GLY A 447 -2.20 -48.97 -41.74
C GLY A 447 -0.71 -49.20 -41.43
N ASP A 448 -0.19 -50.28 -41.99
CA ASP A 448 1.12 -50.91 -41.90
C ASP A 448 2.14 -50.39 -42.93
N GLY A 449 3.44 -50.66 -42.72
CA GLY A 449 4.38 -50.83 -43.84
C GLY A 449 5.78 -50.20 -43.77
N SER A 450 6.68 -50.84 -43.01
CA SER A 450 8.07 -51.21 -43.38
C SER A 450 9.03 -50.26 -44.15
N GLY A 451 10.23 -50.07 -43.58
CA GLY A 451 11.46 -49.80 -44.35
C GLY A 451 12.67 -49.30 -43.52
N ALA A 452 13.58 -50.21 -43.17
CA ALA A 452 14.90 -49.92 -42.55
C ALA A 452 16.04 -50.07 -43.60
N PRO A 453 17.36 -49.94 -43.29
CA PRO A 453 18.11 -48.99 -42.45
C PRO A 453 19.39 -48.43 -43.14
N GLY A 454 20.08 -47.48 -42.52
CA GLY A 454 21.49 -47.14 -42.82
C GLY A 454 22.08 -46.08 -41.89
N GLY A 455 22.97 -46.48 -40.96
CA GLY A 455 23.75 -45.57 -40.09
C GLY A 455 25.09 -45.15 -40.72
N PRO A 456 26.14 -44.80 -39.94
CA PRO A 456 26.19 -44.10 -38.65
C PRO A 456 27.03 -42.78 -38.73
N GLY A 457 26.84 -41.85 -37.80
CA GLY A 457 27.65 -40.62 -37.70
C GLY A 457 27.84 -40.21 -36.25
N ALA A 458 29.08 -39.94 -35.86
CA ALA A 458 29.59 -39.90 -34.50
C ALA A 458 29.75 -38.48 -33.93
N GLY A 459 29.89 -38.40 -32.60
CA GLY A 459 30.46 -37.27 -31.84
C GLY A 459 29.41 -36.36 -31.21
N GLY A 460 29.48 -35.93 -29.97
CA GLY A 460 30.47 -36.10 -28.90
C GLY A 460 29.96 -35.34 -27.66
N PHE A 461 30.25 -35.88 -26.48
CA PHE A 461 29.96 -35.27 -25.18
C PHE A 461 30.99 -34.19 -24.82
N GLY A 462 30.58 -33.17 -24.06
CA GLY A 462 31.50 -32.30 -23.30
C GLY A 462 30.81 -31.11 -22.62
N GLY A 463 30.62 -31.18 -21.29
CA GLY A 463 30.54 -30.00 -20.39
C GLY A 463 31.89 -29.27 -20.35
N THR A 464 32.06 -28.04 -19.84
CA THR A 464 31.66 -27.39 -18.58
C THR A 464 32.01 -25.86 -18.71
N PRO A 465 31.69 -24.97 -17.73
CA PRO A 465 31.41 -23.54 -17.93
C PRO A 465 32.64 -22.61 -17.77
N PRO A 466 32.53 -21.29 -18.02
CA PRO A 466 33.54 -20.33 -17.58
C PRO A 466 33.16 -19.62 -16.26
N GLU A 467 34.09 -19.66 -15.30
CA GLU A 467 34.22 -18.73 -14.17
C GLU A 467 35.09 -17.51 -14.55
N GLY A 468 34.83 -16.38 -13.89
CA GLY A 468 35.83 -15.40 -13.41
C GLY A 468 36.42 -14.42 -14.44
N ALA A 469 36.01 -13.15 -14.45
CA ALA A 469 36.47 -12.06 -13.58
C ALA A 469 37.86 -11.50 -13.95
N ASP A 470 37.91 -10.23 -14.36
CA ASP A 470 38.99 -9.31 -14.02
C ASP A 470 38.49 -7.87 -14.11
N GLY A 471 38.70 -7.13 -13.02
CA GLY A 471 38.11 -5.83 -12.74
C GLY A 471 38.79 -4.63 -13.37
N MET A 472 38.10 -3.49 -13.31
CA MET A 472 38.64 -2.18 -13.63
C MET A 472 38.27 -1.18 -12.53
N ALA A 473 39.29 -0.56 -11.94
CA ALA A 473 39.19 0.51 -10.94
C ALA A 473 38.98 1.88 -11.61
N PRO A 474 38.32 2.86 -10.94
CA PRO A 474 38.06 4.18 -11.48
C PRO A 474 39.23 5.15 -11.32
N GLY A 475 39.37 6.05 -12.30
CA GLY A 475 40.40 7.10 -12.35
C GLY A 475 40.12 8.28 -11.41
N ALA A 476 41.21 8.81 -10.87
CA ALA A 476 41.26 10.01 -10.04
C ALA A 476 41.19 11.32 -10.89
N PRO A 477 40.95 12.49 -10.27
CA PRO A 477 40.42 13.69 -10.94
C PRO A 477 41.51 14.67 -11.39
N ALA A 478 41.14 15.65 -12.21
CA ALA A 478 41.96 16.82 -12.48
C ALA A 478 41.14 18.12 -12.59
N GLN A 479 41.51 19.03 -11.67
CA GLN A 479 41.42 20.50 -11.65
C GLN A 479 40.12 21.17 -11.21
#